data_AF-U1R4K1-F1
#
_entry.id   AF-U1R4K1-F1
#
_cell.length_a   1.000
_cell.length_b   1.000
_cell.length_c   1.000
_cell.angle_alpha   90.00
_cell.angle_beta   90.00
_cell.angle_gamma   90.00
#
_symmetry.space_group_name_H-M   'P 1'
#
loop_
_entity.id
_entity.type
_entity.pdbx_description
1 polymer ?
#
loop_
_entity_poly.entity_id
_entity_poly.type
_entity_poly.pdbx_seq_one_letter_code
_entity_poly.pdbx_strand_id
1 'polypeptide(L)' 'MKFQPLKTLFFSTALFTTSACGTVVKLVDPTEPYRAYAGTKYDFEMAKRWGLPILDVPLSFLLDTALLPYVWSQSE' A
#
# COMPACT_ATOMS: atom_id res chain seq x y z
N MET A 1 21.53 23.76 16.37
CA MET A 1 20.64 23.03 15.44
C MET A 1 21.47 22.16 14.51
N LYS A 2 21.73 20.87 14.82
CA LYS A 2 22.51 19.99 13.94
C LYS A 2 22.00 18.54 13.97
N PHE A 3 20.81 18.32 13.42
CA PHE A 3 20.27 16.99 13.03
C PHE A 3 19.33 17.10 11.81
N GLN A 4 19.45 18.16 11.01
CA GLN A 4 18.54 18.42 9.89
C GLN A 4 18.75 17.52 8.65
N PRO A 5 19.97 17.15 8.21
CA PRO A 5 20.11 16.45 6.94
C PRO A 5 19.56 15.02 6.99
N LEU A 6 19.68 14.33 8.13
CA LEU A 6 19.17 12.96 8.29
C LEU A 6 17.64 12.91 8.26
N LYS A 7 16.97 13.87 8.92
CA LYS A 7 15.51 13.96 8.91
C LYS A 7 14.99 14.24 7.50
N THR A 8 15.59 15.22 6.82
CA THR A 8 15.22 15.56 5.45
C THR A 8 15.42 14.38 4.51
N LEU A 9 16.54 13.66 4.63
CA LEU A 9 16.80 12.45 3.84
C LEU A 9 15.71 11.39 4.07
N PHE A 10 15.33 11.13 5.33
CA PHE A 10 14.29 10.17 5.67
C PHE A 10 12.92 10.54 5.07
N PHE A 11 12.54 11.81 5.16
CA PHE A 11 11.32 12.31 4.54
C PHE A 11 11.37 12.20 3.01
N SER A 12 12.49 12.56 2.39
CA SER A 12 12.65 12.42 0.93
C SER A 12 12.55 10.97 0.48
N THR A 13 13.18 10.03 1.16
CA THR A 13 13.06 8.59 0.84
C THR A 13 11.63 8.10 0.99
N ALA A 14 10.93 8.48 2.07
CA ALA A 14 9.52 8.13 2.27
C ALA A 14 8.59 8.76 1.21
N LEU A 15 8.91 9.97 0.73
CA LEU A 15 8.18 10.62 -0.36
C LEU A 15 8.39 9.89 -1.69
N PHE A 16 9.60 9.42 -1.99
CA PHE A 16 9.86 8.63 -3.19
C PHE A 16 9.12 7.29 -3.20
N THR A 17 8.95 6.64 -2.04
CA THR A 17 8.19 5.39 -1.95
C THR A 17 6.67 5.58 -2.10
N THR A 18 6.13 6.80 -2.02
CA THR A 18 4.71 7.04 -2.29
C THR A 18 4.29 6.69 -3.72
N SER A 19 5.24 6.69 -4.67
CA SER A 19 5.04 6.21 -6.04
C SER A 19 4.77 4.70 -6.13
N ALA A 20 5.06 3.93 -5.08
CA ALA A 20 4.75 2.51 -4.98
C ALA A 20 3.32 2.24 -4.47
N CYS A 21 2.55 3.27 -4.11
CA CYS A 21 1.14 3.14 -3.76
C CYS A 21 0.28 3.57 -4.95
N GLY A 22 -0.36 2.62 -5.63
CA GLY A 22 -1.17 2.88 -6.81
C GLY A 22 -2.32 3.86 -6.56
N THR A 23 -2.88 3.89 -5.35
CA THR A 23 -3.91 4.87 -4.98
C THR A 23 -3.37 6.30 -5.06
N VAL A 24 -2.18 6.55 -4.50
CA VAL A 24 -1.57 7.89 -4.58
C VAL A 24 -1.26 8.23 -6.03
N VAL A 25 -0.65 7.31 -6.77
CA VAL A 25 -0.34 7.50 -8.20
C VAL A 25 -1.58 7.89 -9.00
N LYS A 26 -2.70 7.19 -8.80
CA LYS A 26 -3.96 7.47 -9.51
C LYS A 26 -4.72 8.69 -8.99
N LEU A 27 -4.49 9.13 -7.76
CA LEU A 27 -5.10 10.35 -7.22
C LEU A 27 -4.39 11.61 -7.72
N VAL A 28 -3.08 11.57 -7.93
CA VAL A 28 -2.30 12.72 -8.39
C VAL A 28 -2.21 12.83 -9.91
N ASP A 29 -2.63 11.80 -10.65
CA ASP A 29 -2.66 11.77 -12.11
C ASP A 29 -3.73 12.76 -12.64
N PRO A 30 -3.35 13.84 -13.34
CA PRO A 30 -4.30 14.82 -13.84
C PRO A 30 -4.97 14.40 -15.16
N THR A 31 -4.53 13.29 -15.77
CA THR A 31 -4.98 12.88 -17.11
C THR A 31 -6.34 12.20 -17.12
N GLU A 32 -6.72 11.60 -15.99
CA GLU A 32 -8.00 10.90 -15.83
C GLU A 32 -8.59 11.11 -14.43
N PRO A 33 -9.92 11.25 -14.29
CA PRO A 33 -10.56 11.33 -12.99
C PRO A 33 -10.42 9.98 -12.25
N TYR A 34 -10.18 10.05 -10.94
CA TYR A 34 -10.08 8.86 -10.10
C TYR A 34 -11.36 8.02 -10.14
N ARG A 35 -11.21 6.69 -10.23
CA ARG A 35 -12.31 5.72 -10.21
C ARG A 35 -12.13 4.73 -9.07
N ALA A 36 -13.23 4.13 -8.62
CA ALA A 36 -13.19 3.04 -7.65
C ALA A 36 -12.22 1.95 -8.14
N TYR A 37 -11.36 1.48 -7.23
CA TYR A 37 -10.32 0.49 -7.49
C TYR A 37 -9.22 0.89 -8.49
N ALA A 38 -9.12 2.15 -8.91
CA ALA A 38 -8.08 2.60 -9.84
C ALA A 38 -6.66 2.32 -9.30
N GLY A 39 -6.44 2.57 -8.01
CA GLY A 39 -5.16 2.29 -7.34
C GLY A 39 -4.82 0.79 -7.33
N THR A 40 -5.75 -0.05 -6.86
CA THR A 40 -5.57 -1.51 -6.85
C THR A 40 -5.31 -2.08 -8.25
N LYS A 41 -6.03 -1.58 -9.27
CA LYS A 41 -5.81 -1.99 -10.66
C LYS A 41 -4.42 -1.60 -11.14
N TYR A 42 -3.95 -0.40 -10.81
CA TYR A 42 -2.60 0.03 -11.12
C TYR A 42 -1.56 -0.85 -10.44
N ASP A 43 -1.70 -1.12 -9.14
CA ASP A 43 -0.78 -1.96 -8.37
C ASP A 43 -0.71 -3.38 -8.94
N PHE A 44 -1.85 -3.95 -9.32
CA PHE A 44 -1.91 -5.27 -9.97
C PHE A 44 -1.15 -5.28 -11.30
N GLU A 45 -1.35 -4.27 -12.16
CA GLU A 45 -0.63 -4.17 -13.43
C GLU A 45 0.89 -3.95 -13.23
N MET A 46 1.29 -3.16 -12.24
CA MET A 46 2.71 -2.96 -11.92
C MET A 46 3.34 -4.22 -11.35
N ALA A 47 2.66 -4.93 -10.46
CA ALA A 47 3.14 -6.21 -9.91
C ALA A 47 3.43 -7.22 -11.03
N LYS A 48 2.56 -7.31 -12.05
CA LYS A 48 2.81 -8.13 -13.25
C LYS A 48 4.03 -7.67 -14.03
N ARG A 49 4.18 -6.36 -14.26
CA ARG A 49 5.33 -5.79 -14.99
C ARG A 49 6.65 -5.99 -14.26
N TRP A 50 6.64 -5.95 -12.94
CA TRP A 50 7.81 -6.15 -12.09
C TRP A 50 8.10 -7.61 -11.77
N GLY A 51 7.25 -8.55 -12.23
CA GLY A 51 7.42 -9.97 -11.98
C GLY A 51 7.22 -10.35 -10.50
N LEU A 52 6.42 -9.58 -9.76
CA LEU A 52 6.10 -9.87 -8.37
C LEU A 52 5.06 -10.99 -8.28
N PRO A 53 5.17 -11.89 -7.29
CA PRO A 53 4.13 -12.89 -7.05
C PRO A 53 2.84 -12.19 -6.63
N ILE A 54 1.73 -12.57 -7.27
CA ILE A 54 0.40 -12.06 -6.95
C ILE A 54 -0.37 -13.18 -6.26
N LEU A 55 -0.84 -12.89 -5.05
CA LEU A 55 -1.68 -13.78 -4.28
C LEU A 55 -3.09 -13.22 -4.23
N ASP A 56 -4.04 -13.91 -4.86
CA ASP A 56 -5.45 -13.61 -4.75
C ASP A 56 -6.02 -14.37 -3.53
N VAL A 57 -6.53 -13.63 -2.54
CA VAL A 57 -7.16 -14.20 -1.35
C VAL A 57 -8.55 -13.59 -1.17
N PRO A 58 -9.54 -14.38 -0.70
CA PRO A 58 -10.85 -13.83 -0.39
C PRO A 58 -10.73 -12.85 0.77
N LEU A 59 -11.53 -11.76 0.74
CA LEU A 59 -11.55 -10.76 1.81
C LEU A 59 -11.83 -11.39 3.19
N SER A 60 -12.67 -12.43 3.23
CA SER A 60 -12.94 -13.18 4.47
C SER A 60 -11.66 -13.74 5.10
N PHE A 61 -10.72 -14.26 4.31
CA PHE A 61 -9.45 -14.77 4.84
C PHE A 61 -8.63 -13.67 5.53
N LEU A 62 -8.59 -12.46 4.96
CA LEU A 62 -7.90 -11.32 5.58
C LEU A 62 -8.60 -10.88 6.87
N LEU A 63 -9.93 -10.85 6.88
CA LEU A 63 -10.71 -10.48 8.05
C LEU A 63 -10.57 -11.52 9.17
N ASP A 64 -10.67 -12.80 8.85
CA ASP A 64 -10.46 -13.89 9.80
C ASP A 64 -9.06 -13.80 10.41
N THR A 65 -8.03 -13.60 9.56
CA THR A 65 -6.63 -13.47 10.01
C THR A 65 -6.43 -12.24 10.90
N ALA A 66 -7.03 -11.10 10.55
CA ALA A 66 -6.91 -9.88 11.35
C ALA A 66 -7.61 -10.00 12.71
N LEU A 67 -8.68 -10.80 12.79
CA LEU A 67 -9.45 -11.04 14.02
C LEU A 67 -8.88 -12.16 14.90
N LEU A 68 -8.00 -13.03 14.36
CA LEU A 68 -7.39 -14.13 15.12
C LEU A 68 -6.81 -13.72 16.48
N PRO A 69 -6.01 -12.63 16.61
CA PRO A 69 -5.45 -12.24 17.90
C PRO A 69 -6.53 -11.87 18.93
N TYR A 70 -7.61 -11.21 18.47
CA TYR A 70 -8.73 -10.84 19.30
C TYR A 70 -9.51 -12.07 19.77
N VAL A 71 -9.76 -13.03 18.89
CA VAL A 71 -10.45 -14.29 19.26
C VAL A 71 -9.61 -15.10 20.24
N TRP A 72 -8.29 -15.19 20.03
CA TRP A 72 -7.39 -15.89 20.95
C TRP A 72 -7.34 -15.26 22.34
N SER A 73 -7.39 -13.93 22.44
CA SER A 73 -7.40 -13.25 23.74
C SER A 73 -8.68 -13.50 24.57
N GLN A 74 -9.74 -14.07 23.98
CA GLN A 74 -10.96 -14.45 24.71
C GLN A 74 -10.90 -15.89 25.28
N SER A 75 -9.88 -16.67 24.90
CA SER A 75 -9.71 -18.07 25.33
C SER A 75 -8.76 -18.26 26.52
N GLU A 76 -8.10 -17.18 26.95
CA GLU A 76 -7.40 -17.07 28.25
C GLU A 76 -8.34 -16.49 29.32
#